data_AF-A0A9J6H9U5-F1
#
_entry.id   AF-A0A9J6H9U5-F1
#
_cell.length_a   1.000
_cell.length_b   1.000
_cell.length_c   1.000
_cell.angle_alpha   90.00
_cell.angle_beta   90.00
_cell.angle_gamma   90.00
#
_symmetry.space_group_name_H-M   'P 1'
#
loop_
_entity.id
_entity.type
_entity.pdbx_description
1 polymer ?
#
loop_
_entity_poly.entity_id
_entity_poly.type
_entity_poly.pdbx_seq_one_letter_code
_entity_poly.pdbx_strand_id
1 'polypeptide(L)'
;MCHCGVKEWRSQPMQAKYAMGNVELAAAIVFTGCSPMQIIRFLQNAGICCFCERTFHRLQALYLLPAVDQVWKKQQVALLEAMKASGTGAKLAGDSRADSPGHCAKFGTYSLLDTTLNKIVDVKLVEAGLKKKLAAAAKVRGCDGELAVAVWLSMLNHVQDIHDGHSELYRTCQHGQLQPRKWIYPGTDAYDKLRSIVSTKRLLDDIRQVSPNFQTSGVESFHAIINRFAPKALSFSSAGMEARCTLAALHYNENAGRDQAVTKAGEPRWQLNMPKAGTGDCTVVAIKKPPTYSAYILAFKF
;
A
#
# COMPACT_ATOMS: atom_id res chain seq x y z
N MET A 1 -38.95 -43.54 13.98
CA MET A 1 -37.70 -44.30 14.17
C MET A 1 -36.85 -44.13 12.91
N CYS A 2 -35.75 -43.36 12.97
CA CYS A 2 -34.85 -43.19 11.84
C CYS A 2 -34.00 -44.46 11.68
N HIS A 3 -34.08 -45.11 10.52
CA HIS A 3 -33.36 -46.33 10.15
C HIS A 3 -32.02 -45.99 9.49
N CYS A 4 -31.13 -45.30 10.21
CA CYS A 4 -29.72 -45.27 9.83
C CYS A 4 -28.86 -45.31 11.09
N GLY A 5 -27.89 -46.23 11.12
CA GLY A 5 -27.06 -46.56 12.29
C GLY A 5 -26.05 -45.49 12.71
N VAL A 6 -26.35 -44.21 12.52
CA VAL A 6 -25.53 -43.09 13.01
C VAL A 6 -26.29 -42.44 14.17
N LYS A 7 -25.82 -42.69 15.40
CA LYS A 7 -26.45 -42.19 16.64
C LYS A 7 -26.10 -40.73 16.99
N GLU A 8 -25.31 -40.04 16.16
CA GLU A 8 -24.99 -38.63 16.36
C GLU A 8 -25.38 -37.82 15.12
N TRP A 9 -26.43 -37.02 15.23
CA TRP A 9 -26.68 -35.96 14.25
C TRP A 9 -25.71 -34.81 14.49
N ARG A 10 -25.00 -34.39 13.45
CA ARG A 10 -24.14 -33.20 13.47
C ARG A 10 -24.60 -32.28 12.34
N SER A 11 -24.82 -31.00 12.66
CA SER A 11 -25.23 -30.00 11.67
C SER A 11 -24.13 -29.66 10.67
N GLN A 12 -22.88 -30.00 10.98
CA GLN A 12 -21.69 -29.66 10.19
C GLN A 12 -20.50 -30.59 10.50
N PRO A 13 -19.52 -30.72 9.59
CA PRO A 13 -18.28 -31.44 9.84
C PRO A 13 -17.46 -30.81 10.98
N MET A 14 -16.50 -31.57 11.50
CA MET A 14 -15.59 -31.13 12.57
C MET A 14 -14.15 -31.13 12.07
N GLN A 15 -13.43 -30.02 12.28
CA GLN A 15 -11.98 -29.94 12.18
C GLN A 15 -11.38 -30.09 13.57
N ALA A 16 -10.80 -31.27 13.84
CA ALA A 16 -10.42 -31.69 15.19
C ALA A 16 -11.60 -31.53 16.16
N LYS A 17 -11.51 -30.58 17.10
CA LYS A 17 -12.56 -30.30 18.11
C LYS A 17 -13.46 -29.11 17.77
N TYR A 18 -13.33 -28.53 16.58
CA TYR A 18 -14.09 -27.35 16.17
C TYR A 18 -15.06 -27.69 15.06
N ALA A 19 -16.29 -27.20 15.19
CA ALA A 19 -17.26 -27.27 14.11
C ALA A 19 -16.80 -26.41 12.93
N MET A 20 -16.92 -26.91 11.70
CA MET A 20 -16.35 -26.27 10.52
C MET A 20 -16.84 -24.84 10.28
N GLY A 21 -18.11 -24.57 10.50
CA GLY A 21 -18.69 -23.22 10.41
C GLY A 21 -18.07 -22.23 11.37
N ASN A 22 -17.51 -22.66 12.52
CA ASN A 22 -16.73 -21.75 13.37
C ASN A 22 -15.40 -21.38 12.72
N VAL A 23 -14.74 -22.32 12.04
CA VAL A 23 -13.51 -22.07 11.30
C VAL A 23 -13.78 -21.14 10.13
N GLU A 24 -14.84 -21.40 9.35
CA GLU A 24 -15.26 -20.59 8.21
C GLU A 24 -15.67 -19.17 8.62
N LEU A 25 -16.43 -19.02 9.70
CA LEU A 25 -16.82 -17.72 10.21
C LEU A 25 -15.62 -16.93 10.73
N ALA A 26 -14.68 -17.59 11.44
CA ALA A 26 -13.44 -16.96 11.87
C ALA A 26 -12.56 -16.53 10.67
N ALA A 27 -12.46 -17.38 9.65
CA ALA A 27 -11.82 -17.10 8.37
C ALA A 27 -12.44 -15.87 7.69
N ALA A 28 -13.77 -15.85 7.55
CA ALA A 28 -14.50 -14.75 6.94
C ALA A 28 -14.19 -13.40 7.64
N ILE A 29 -14.18 -13.38 8.98
CA ILE A 29 -13.82 -12.18 9.74
C ILE A 29 -12.40 -11.70 9.41
N VAL A 30 -11.41 -12.60 9.40
CA VAL A 30 -10.00 -12.25 9.16
C VAL A 30 -9.78 -11.79 7.71
N PHE A 31 -10.32 -12.50 6.72
CA PHE A 31 -10.07 -12.22 5.30
C PHE A 31 -10.86 -11.04 4.75
N THR A 32 -11.92 -10.62 5.42
CA THR A 32 -12.65 -9.40 5.06
C THR A 32 -12.08 -8.14 5.72
N GLY A 33 -11.18 -8.31 6.69
CA GLY A 33 -10.65 -7.22 7.52
C GLY A 33 -11.63 -6.75 8.59
N CYS A 34 -12.73 -7.46 8.83
CA CYS A 34 -13.70 -7.08 9.86
C CYS A 34 -13.11 -7.13 11.27
N SER A 35 -13.70 -6.31 12.16
CA SER A 35 -13.40 -6.35 13.59
C SER A 35 -14.03 -7.60 14.21
N PRO A 36 -13.25 -8.53 14.77
CA PRO A 36 -13.79 -9.74 15.38
C PRO A 36 -14.75 -9.43 16.53
N MET A 37 -14.39 -8.45 17.36
CA MET A 37 -15.18 -8.04 18.51
C MET A 37 -16.54 -7.45 18.08
N GLN A 38 -16.56 -6.64 17.02
CA GLN A 38 -17.82 -6.10 16.50
C GLN A 38 -18.72 -7.20 15.92
N ILE A 39 -18.15 -8.16 15.19
CA ILE A 39 -18.92 -9.27 14.60
C ILE A 39 -19.46 -10.22 15.68
N ILE A 40 -18.63 -10.62 16.64
CA ILE A 40 -19.08 -11.49 17.75
C ILE A 40 -20.22 -10.82 18.53
N ARG A 41 -20.07 -9.53 18.87
CA ARG A 41 -21.11 -8.76 19.57
C ARG A 41 -22.38 -8.62 18.73
N PHE A 42 -22.24 -8.39 17.42
CA PHE A 42 -23.38 -8.32 16.50
C PHE A 42 -24.17 -9.64 16.48
N LEU A 43 -23.49 -10.77 16.34
CA LEU A 43 -24.13 -12.09 16.31
C LEU A 43 -24.82 -12.42 17.64
N GLN A 44 -24.17 -12.11 18.77
CA GLN A 44 -24.75 -12.28 20.10
C GLN A 44 -26.03 -11.45 20.27
N ASN A 45 -26.03 -10.18 19.85
CA ASN A 45 -27.20 -9.31 19.92
C ASN A 45 -28.34 -9.77 18.99
N ALA A 46 -28.00 -10.39 17.86
CA ALA A 46 -28.96 -10.98 16.93
C ALA A 46 -29.51 -12.35 17.39
N GLY A 47 -29.06 -12.88 18.53
CA GLY A 47 -29.44 -14.21 19.01
C GLY A 47 -28.81 -15.36 18.21
N ILE A 48 -27.78 -15.07 17.40
CA ILE A 48 -27.07 -16.06 16.60
C ILE A 48 -25.92 -16.65 17.43
N CYS A 49 -25.97 -17.96 17.67
CA CYS A 49 -24.91 -18.66 18.38
C CYS A 49 -23.59 -18.57 17.59
N CYS A 50 -22.55 -18.03 18.22
CA CYS A 50 -21.22 -17.94 17.65
C CYS A 50 -20.15 -18.22 18.71
N PHE A 51 -18.91 -18.43 18.26
CA PHE A 51 -17.78 -18.60 19.17
C PHE A 51 -17.49 -17.31 19.98
N CYS A 52 -16.87 -17.46 21.14
CA CYS A 52 -16.34 -16.35 21.93
C CYS A 52 -14.96 -15.88 21.42
N GLU A 53 -14.52 -14.71 21.86
CA GLU A 53 -13.22 -14.11 21.47
C GLU A 53 -12.03 -15.05 21.74
N ARG A 54 -12.03 -15.78 22.86
CA ARG A 54 -10.99 -16.77 23.18
C ARG A 54 -10.91 -17.86 22.11
N THR A 55 -12.06 -18.37 21.68
CA THR A 55 -12.13 -19.38 20.63
C THR A 55 -11.72 -18.81 19.28
N PHE A 56 -12.12 -17.57 18.97
CA PHE A 56 -11.67 -16.85 17.77
C PHE A 56 -10.15 -16.77 17.70
N HIS A 57 -9.48 -16.25 18.74
CA HIS A 57 -8.01 -16.13 18.76
C HIS A 57 -7.32 -17.49 18.63
N ARG A 58 -7.90 -18.55 19.19
CA ARG A 58 -7.38 -19.91 19.06
C ARG A 58 -7.53 -20.46 17.64
N LEU A 59 -8.69 -20.27 17.01
CA LEU A 59 -8.92 -20.64 15.60
C LEU A 59 -7.98 -19.86 14.67
N GLN A 60 -7.81 -18.56 14.94
CA GLN A 60 -6.90 -17.70 14.21
C GLN A 60 -5.48 -18.24 14.28
N ALA A 61 -4.95 -18.49 15.48
CA ALA A 61 -3.58 -18.98 15.67
C ALA A 61 -3.34 -20.38 15.08
N LEU A 62 -4.30 -21.29 15.19
CA LEU A 62 -4.13 -22.68 14.74
C LEU A 62 -4.29 -22.87 13.24
N TYR A 63 -5.22 -22.16 12.61
CA TYR A 63 -5.62 -22.43 11.22
C TYR A 63 -5.40 -21.24 10.31
N LEU A 64 -5.77 -20.03 10.74
CA LEU A 64 -5.83 -18.88 9.83
C LEU A 64 -4.46 -18.25 9.60
N LEU A 65 -3.68 -17.97 10.65
CA LEU A 65 -2.35 -17.36 10.50
C LEU A 65 -1.39 -18.25 9.67
N PRO A 66 -1.28 -19.58 9.93
CA PRO A 66 -0.39 -20.43 9.14
C PRO A 66 -0.77 -20.48 7.66
N ALA A 67 -2.06 -20.51 7.35
CA ALA A 67 -2.50 -20.55 5.96
C ALA A 67 -2.34 -19.19 5.25
N VAL A 68 -2.45 -18.05 5.96
CA VAL A 68 -2.08 -16.73 5.38
C VAL A 68 -0.60 -16.71 5.01
N ASP A 69 0.25 -17.17 5.93
CA ASP A 69 1.70 -17.24 5.70
C ASP A 69 2.05 -18.15 4.52
N GLN A 70 1.40 -19.32 4.40
CA GLN A 70 1.60 -20.24 3.29
C GLN A 70 1.24 -19.61 1.94
N VAL A 71 0.08 -18.96 1.84
CA VAL A 71 -0.38 -18.30 0.61
C VAL A 71 0.56 -17.16 0.23
N TRP A 72 0.97 -16.36 1.22
CA TRP A 72 1.90 -15.27 1.01
C TRP A 72 3.25 -15.75 0.50
N LYS A 73 3.87 -16.73 1.18
CA LYS A 73 5.17 -17.28 0.76
C LYS A 73 5.12 -17.80 -0.67
N LYS A 74 4.06 -18.52 -1.03
CA LYS A 74 3.86 -19.04 -2.40
C LYS A 74 3.81 -17.90 -3.43
N GLN A 75 3.03 -16.84 -3.16
CA GLN A 75 2.92 -15.71 -4.09
C GLN A 75 4.18 -14.84 -4.12
N GLN A 76 4.84 -14.65 -2.98
CA GLN A 76 6.07 -13.88 -2.86
C GLN A 76 7.21 -14.54 -3.63
N VAL A 77 7.37 -15.86 -3.51
CA VAL A 77 8.37 -16.62 -4.30
C VAL A 77 8.11 -16.46 -5.79
N ALA A 78 6.86 -16.68 -6.24
CA ALA A 78 6.51 -16.53 -7.65
C ALA A 78 6.76 -15.10 -8.17
N LEU A 79 6.47 -14.08 -7.37
CA LEU A 79 6.76 -12.68 -7.71
C LEU A 79 8.27 -12.44 -7.84
N LEU A 80 9.07 -12.92 -6.88
CA LEU A 80 10.52 -12.75 -6.90
C LEU A 80 11.16 -13.49 -8.07
N GLU A 81 10.67 -14.68 -8.44
CA GLU A 81 11.11 -15.41 -9.62
C GLU A 81 10.77 -14.66 -10.91
N ALA A 82 9.55 -14.12 -11.03
CA ALA A 82 9.16 -13.29 -12.17
C ALA A 82 10.01 -12.02 -12.30
N MET A 83 10.35 -11.37 -11.17
CA MET A 83 11.23 -10.21 -11.13
C MET A 83 12.67 -10.56 -11.53
N LYS A 84 13.18 -11.73 -11.14
CA LYS A 84 14.51 -12.19 -11.57
C LYS A 84 14.53 -12.49 -13.07
N ALA A 85 13.45 -13.12 -13.58
CA ALA A 85 13.34 -13.48 -14.98
C ALA A 85 13.23 -12.27 -15.93
N SER A 86 12.69 -11.12 -15.47
CA SER A 86 12.55 -9.94 -16.32
C SER A 86 13.90 -9.31 -16.71
N GLY A 87 14.95 -9.52 -15.91
CA GLY A 87 16.30 -8.99 -16.19
C GLY A 87 16.43 -7.46 -16.12
N THR A 88 15.35 -6.73 -15.81
CA THR A 88 15.29 -5.26 -15.83
C THR A 88 15.89 -4.58 -14.59
N GLY A 89 16.36 -5.36 -13.62
CA GLY A 89 16.71 -4.87 -12.29
C GLY A 89 15.46 -4.50 -11.45
N ALA A 90 15.56 -4.62 -10.13
CA ALA A 90 14.45 -4.33 -9.22
C ALA A 90 14.36 -2.82 -8.94
N LYS A 91 13.18 -2.22 -9.19
CA LYS A 91 12.91 -0.81 -8.86
C LYS A 91 12.02 -0.77 -7.63
N LEU A 92 12.64 -0.65 -6.46
CA LEU A 92 11.95 -0.77 -5.19
C LEU A 92 11.67 0.61 -4.59
N ALA A 93 10.44 0.81 -4.13
CA ALA A 93 10.07 1.89 -3.24
C ALA A 93 9.65 1.29 -1.90
N GLY A 94 9.94 1.98 -0.80
CA GLY A 94 9.49 1.53 0.50
C GLY A 94 9.08 2.69 1.39
N ASP A 95 8.06 2.45 2.19
CA ASP A 95 7.57 3.42 3.17
C ASP A 95 7.24 2.71 4.48
N SER A 96 7.34 3.46 5.57
CA SER A 96 7.06 2.97 6.90
C SER A 96 5.81 3.61 7.47
N ARG A 97 5.00 2.80 8.15
CA ARG A 97 3.84 3.23 8.89
C ARG A 97 4.10 3.07 10.37
N ALA A 98 3.83 4.12 11.14
CA ALA A 98 3.77 4.03 12.59
C ALA A 98 2.31 3.79 13.01
N ASP A 99 2.05 2.61 13.56
CA ASP A 99 0.75 2.27 14.14
C ASP A 99 0.87 2.19 15.66
N SER A 100 0.07 2.98 16.37
CA SER A 100 -0.47 2.61 17.68
C SER A 100 -1.61 3.54 18.10
N PRO A 101 -2.76 2.97 18.42
CA PRO A 101 -3.55 3.30 19.59
C PRO A 101 -3.69 2.01 20.40
N GLY A 102 -2.78 1.85 21.36
CA GLY A 102 -2.70 0.66 22.21
C GLY A 102 -1.27 0.39 22.68
N HIS A 103 -0.88 1.04 23.78
CA HIS A 103 0.25 0.77 24.70
C HIS A 103 1.62 0.23 24.22
N CYS A 104 1.95 0.18 22.94
CA CYS A 104 3.33 -0.02 22.51
C CYS A 104 3.61 0.61 21.14
N ALA A 105 4.03 1.88 21.16
CA ALA A 105 4.63 2.58 20.00
C ALA A 105 5.97 1.97 19.53
N LYS A 106 6.30 0.76 20.00
CA LYS A 106 7.57 0.07 19.78
C LYS A 106 7.69 -0.48 18.36
N PHE A 107 6.58 -0.81 17.70
CA PHE A 107 6.58 -1.43 16.38
C PHE A 107 5.86 -0.58 15.33
N GLY A 108 6.19 -0.75 14.06
CA GLY A 108 5.41 -0.26 12.92
C GLY A 108 5.62 -1.17 11.72
N THR A 109 4.97 -0.89 10.61
CA THR A 109 5.10 -1.71 9.40
C THR A 109 6.03 -1.03 8.42
N TYR A 110 6.85 -1.81 7.74
CA TYR A 110 7.65 -1.37 6.61
C TYR A 110 7.18 -2.12 5.38
N SER A 111 6.77 -1.38 4.36
CA SER A 111 6.21 -1.91 3.11
C SER A 111 7.22 -1.70 2.00
N LEU A 112 7.49 -2.73 1.21
CA LEU A 112 8.38 -2.69 0.05
C LEU A 112 7.57 -3.02 -1.21
N LEU A 113 7.58 -2.10 -2.17
CA LEU A 113 6.82 -2.17 -3.42
C LEU A 113 7.79 -2.14 -4.60
N ASP A 114 7.58 -3.01 -5.58
CA ASP A 114 8.17 -2.85 -6.91
C ASP A 114 7.36 -1.81 -7.70
N THR A 115 7.98 -0.70 -8.08
CA THR A 115 7.33 0.42 -8.77
C THR A 115 7.03 0.11 -10.24
N THR A 116 7.66 -0.90 -10.82
CA THR A 116 7.45 -1.29 -12.22
C THR A 116 6.21 -2.17 -12.35
N LEU A 117 6.12 -3.20 -11.51
CA LEU A 117 5.00 -4.13 -11.46
C LEU A 117 3.81 -3.58 -10.64
N ASN A 118 4.06 -2.56 -9.83
CA ASN A 118 3.13 -2.01 -8.86
C ASN A 118 2.57 -3.11 -7.93
N LYS A 119 3.50 -3.87 -7.32
CA LYS A 119 3.21 -4.99 -6.41
C LYS A 119 4.00 -4.83 -5.12
N ILE A 120 3.40 -5.18 -3.98
CA ILE A 120 4.08 -5.35 -2.72
C ILE A 120 4.94 -6.61 -2.79
N VAL A 121 6.24 -6.40 -2.63
CA VAL A 121 7.27 -7.45 -2.59
C VAL A 121 7.42 -7.99 -1.18
N ASP A 122 7.41 -7.11 -0.17
CA ASP A 122 7.51 -7.53 1.23
C ASP A 122 6.80 -6.54 2.17
N VAL A 123 6.32 -7.06 3.30
CA VAL A 123 5.78 -6.24 4.40
C VAL A 123 6.25 -6.84 5.72
N LYS A 124 6.93 -6.03 6.54
CA LYS A 124 7.50 -6.48 7.81
C LYS A 124 7.08 -5.60 8.97
N LEU A 125 6.82 -6.24 10.11
CA LEU A 125 6.72 -5.54 11.38
C LEU A 125 8.14 -5.22 11.87
N VAL A 126 8.42 -3.95 12.12
CA VAL A 126 9.74 -3.43 12.45
C VAL A 126 9.70 -2.61 13.72
N GLU A 127 10.73 -2.74 14.55
CA GLU A 127 10.89 -1.86 15.72
C GLU A 127 11.11 -0.41 15.27
N ALA A 128 10.59 0.55 16.05
CA ALA A 128 10.60 1.97 15.71
C ALA A 128 12.02 2.51 15.42
N GLY A 129 13.04 2.01 16.13
CA GLY A 129 14.43 2.37 15.90
C GLY A 129 15.04 1.83 14.60
N LEU A 130 14.49 0.74 14.05
CA LEU A 130 15.00 0.13 12.81
C LEU A 130 14.42 0.77 11.54
N LYS A 131 13.31 1.51 11.66
CA LYS A 131 12.63 2.18 10.54
C LYS A 131 13.56 3.12 9.76
N LYS A 132 14.39 3.89 10.46
CA LYS A 132 15.37 4.81 9.84
C LYS A 132 16.43 4.06 9.03
N LYS A 133 16.85 2.88 9.49
CA LYS A 133 17.86 2.05 8.81
C LYS A 133 17.28 1.41 7.55
N LEU A 134 16.05 0.89 7.61
CA LEU A 134 15.36 0.30 6.45
C LEU A 134 15.00 1.35 5.39
N ALA A 135 14.50 2.52 5.81
CA ALA A 135 14.29 3.65 4.90
C ALA A 135 15.59 4.07 4.21
N ALA A 136 16.73 4.05 4.92
CA ALA A 136 18.03 4.30 4.31
C ALA A 136 18.50 3.17 3.38
N ALA A 137 18.16 1.91 3.65
CA ALA A 137 18.52 0.76 2.82
C ALA A 137 17.69 0.68 1.51
N ALA A 138 16.42 1.08 1.55
CA ALA A 138 15.59 1.19 0.35
C ALA A 138 15.90 2.43 -0.50
N LYS A 139 16.80 3.31 -0.06
CA LYS A 139 17.46 4.28 -0.95
C LYS A 139 18.42 3.51 -1.86
N VAL A 140 17.86 2.81 -2.84
CA VAL A 140 18.64 2.21 -3.92
C VAL A 140 19.36 3.36 -4.62
N ARG A 141 20.69 3.34 -4.59
CA ARG A 141 21.57 4.23 -5.35
C ARG A 141 21.39 3.93 -6.84
N GLY A 142 20.36 4.50 -7.44
CA GLY A 142 20.06 4.45 -8.88
C GLY A 142 19.37 5.71 -9.37
N CYS A 143 19.38 6.75 -8.54
CA CYS A 143 18.81 8.05 -8.81
C CYS A 143 19.94 8.92 -9.36
N ASP A 144 19.76 9.53 -10.53
CA ASP A 144 20.69 10.56 -11.01
C ASP A 144 20.45 11.85 -10.19
N GLY A 145 20.96 11.84 -8.95
CA GLY A 145 20.81 12.96 -8.02
C GLY A 145 21.42 14.25 -8.56
N GLU A 146 22.41 14.14 -9.45
CA GLU A 146 22.98 15.30 -10.13
C GLU A 146 22.04 15.83 -11.21
N LEU A 147 21.32 14.98 -11.94
CA LEU A 147 20.22 15.44 -12.81
C LEU A 147 19.12 16.13 -12.01
N ALA A 148 18.74 15.61 -10.83
CA ALA A 148 17.75 16.25 -9.97
C ALA A 148 18.20 17.65 -9.51
N VAL A 149 19.48 17.79 -9.13
CA VAL A 149 20.08 19.09 -8.82
C VAL A 149 20.13 19.99 -10.05
N ALA A 150 20.46 19.47 -11.22
CA ALA A 150 20.51 20.23 -12.46
C ALA A 150 19.13 20.80 -12.85
N VAL A 151 18.08 19.99 -12.78
CA VAL A 151 16.68 20.42 -12.99
C VAL A 151 16.26 21.43 -11.93
N TRP A 152 16.62 21.22 -10.66
CA TRP A 152 16.29 22.16 -9.59
C TRP A 152 16.94 23.54 -9.80
N LEU A 153 18.23 23.55 -10.12
CA LEU A 153 18.96 24.80 -10.36
C LEU A 153 18.51 25.49 -11.66
N SER A 154 17.94 24.76 -12.62
CA SER A 154 17.36 25.33 -13.84
C SER A 154 16.24 26.33 -13.54
N MET A 155 15.60 26.28 -12.36
CA MET A 155 14.60 27.27 -11.96
C MET A 155 15.16 28.69 -11.97
N LEU A 156 16.45 28.89 -11.67
CA LEU A 156 17.07 30.21 -11.71
C LEU A 156 17.10 30.79 -13.13
N ASN A 157 17.16 29.93 -14.14
CA ASN A 157 17.02 30.33 -15.53
C ASN A 157 15.53 30.53 -15.88
N HIS A 158 14.63 29.65 -15.41
CA HIS A 158 13.19 29.77 -15.71
C HIS A 158 12.57 31.06 -15.16
N VAL A 159 13.01 31.56 -14.00
CA VAL A 159 12.50 32.83 -13.47
C VAL A 159 12.90 34.04 -14.31
N GLN A 160 13.87 33.87 -15.22
CA GLN A 160 14.36 34.88 -16.17
C GLN A 160 13.85 34.64 -17.60
N ASP A 161 12.91 33.71 -17.82
CA ASP A 161 12.46 33.26 -19.14
C ASP A 161 13.57 32.59 -20.00
N ILE A 162 14.59 32.05 -19.35
CA ILE A 162 15.66 31.30 -20.03
C ILE A 162 15.29 29.81 -19.97
N HIS A 163 15.04 29.20 -21.13
CA HIS A 163 14.56 27.81 -21.29
C HIS A 163 15.58 26.86 -21.93
N ASP A 164 16.78 27.37 -22.22
CA ASP A 164 17.87 26.63 -22.84
C ASP A 164 19.19 26.88 -22.10
N GLY A 165 20.15 25.97 -22.27
CA GLY A 165 21.50 26.08 -21.73
C GLY A 165 21.62 25.95 -20.21
N HIS A 166 20.75 25.17 -19.54
CA HIS A 166 20.79 25.12 -18.06
C HIS A 166 22.03 24.41 -17.50
N SER A 167 22.40 23.26 -18.07
CA SER A 167 23.56 22.46 -17.66
C SER A 167 23.89 21.39 -18.70
N GLU A 168 24.96 20.62 -18.48
CA GLU A 168 25.29 19.46 -19.31
C GLU A 168 24.25 18.34 -19.21
N LEU A 169 23.66 18.14 -18.01
CA LEU A 169 22.71 17.06 -17.70
C LEU A 169 21.26 17.42 -18.08
N TYR A 170 20.89 18.69 -18.00
CA TYR A 170 19.58 19.22 -18.36
C TYR A 170 19.77 20.45 -19.23
N ARG A 171 19.68 20.29 -20.55
CA ARG A 171 20.02 21.37 -21.50
C ARG A 171 18.86 22.30 -21.78
N THR A 172 17.64 21.78 -21.96
CA THR A 172 16.48 22.55 -22.42
C THR A 172 15.20 22.10 -21.73
N CYS A 173 14.21 22.99 -21.64
CA CYS A 173 12.93 22.73 -21.01
C CYS A 173 12.06 21.73 -21.79
N GLN A 174 11.30 20.90 -21.06
CA GLN A 174 10.33 19.95 -21.64
C GLN A 174 8.88 20.46 -21.54
N HIS A 175 8.63 21.69 -21.98
CA HIS A 175 7.27 22.24 -22.06
C HIS A 175 7.06 23.03 -23.36
N GLY A 176 5.80 23.13 -23.78
CA GLY A 176 5.40 23.97 -24.91
C GLY A 176 5.44 25.47 -24.58
N GLN A 177 4.85 26.27 -25.46
CA GLN A 177 4.81 27.72 -25.30
C GLN A 177 4.03 28.11 -24.04
N LEU A 178 4.66 28.93 -23.20
CA LEU A 178 4.09 29.39 -21.93
C LEU A 178 3.39 30.74 -22.12
N GLN A 179 2.39 30.99 -21.28
CA GLN A 179 1.71 32.29 -21.24
C GLN A 179 2.65 33.39 -20.74
N PRO A 180 2.49 34.65 -21.21
CA PRO A 180 3.28 35.78 -20.75
C PRO A 180 3.13 36.00 -19.24
N ARG A 181 4.25 36.25 -18.54
CA ARG A 181 4.29 36.55 -17.10
C ARG A 181 5.42 37.52 -16.77
N LYS A 182 5.41 38.02 -15.53
CA LYS A 182 6.51 38.87 -15.02
C LYS A 182 7.70 37.99 -14.63
N TRP A 183 8.90 38.44 -14.99
CA TRP A 183 10.16 37.75 -14.74
C TRP A 183 10.97 38.41 -13.64
N ILE A 184 11.87 37.65 -13.02
CA ILE A 184 12.77 38.09 -11.97
C ILE A 184 14.18 38.10 -12.56
N TYR A 185 14.82 39.28 -12.58
CA TYR A 185 16.12 39.46 -13.23
C TYR A 185 17.28 39.48 -12.22
N PRO A 186 18.48 39.03 -12.63
CA PRO A 186 19.69 39.12 -11.82
C PRO A 186 19.99 40.56 -11.40
N GLY A 187 20.55 40.71 -10.19
CA GLY A 187 20.86 42.03 -9.62
C GLY A 187 19.67 42.72 -8.93
N THR A 188 18.51 42.06 -8.85
CA THR A 188 17.42 42.48 -7.98
C THR A 188 17.50 41.77 -6.64
N ASP A 189 17.10 42.45 -5.55
CA ASP A 189 17.04 41.85 -4.21
C ASP A 189 16.21 40.55 -4.17
N ALA A 190 15.14 40.50 -4.98
CA ALA A 190 14.29 39.33 -5.13
C ALA A 190 15.03 38.14 -5.72
N TYR A 191 15.83 38.36 -6.78
CA TYR A 191 16.63 37.32 -7.41
C TYR A 191 17.71 36.81 -6.46
N ASP A 192 18.45 37.72 -5.81
CA ASP A 192 19.56 37.35 -4.94
C ASP A 192 19.06 36.57 -3.72
N LYS A 193 17.90 36.96 -3.17
CA LYS A 193 17.25 36.20 -2.11
C LYS A 193 16.83 34.81 -2.57
N LEU A 194 16.18 34.69 -3.73
CA LEU A 194 15.79 33.40 -4.31
C LEU A 194 17.02 32.50 -4.51
N ARG A 195 18.07 33.02 -5.16
CA ARG A 195 19.33 32.31 -5.42
C ARG A 195 19.96 31.78 -4.13
N SER A 196 20.01 32.60 -3.09
CA SER A 196 20.57 32.19 -1.78
C SER A 196 19.82 31.01 -1.16
N ILE A 197 18.50 30.96 -1.32
CA ILE A 197 17.66 29.88 -0.78
C ILE A 197 17.86 28.61 -1.60
N VAL A 198 17.66 28.69 -2.92
CA VAL A 198 17.60 27.50 -3.79
C VAL A 198 18.96 26.83 -3.98
N SER A 199 20.06 27.56 -3.80
CA SER A 199 21.43 27.06 -3.97
C SER A 199 22.10 26.65 -2.66
N THR A 200 21.37 26.62 -1.53
CA THR A 200 21.95 26.26 -0.23
C THR A 200 22.47 24.83 -0.26
N LYS A 201 23.72 24.61 0.18
CA LYS A 201 24.38 23.28 0.16
C LYS A 201 23.52 22.16 0.74
N ARG A 202 22.96 22.36 1.94
CA ARG A 202 22.11 21.37 2.61
C ARG A 202 20.89 20.98 1.78
N LEU A 203 20.25 21.97 1.14
CA LEU A 203 19.09 21.73 0.28
C LEU A 203 19.50 20.94 -0.96
N LEU A 204 20.63 21.27 -1.59
CA LEU A 204 21.15 20.52 -2.74
C LEU A 204 21.52 19.08 -2.35
N ASP A 205 22.09 18.86 -1.16
CA ASP A 205 22.39 17.52 -0.64
C ASP A 205 21.13 16.69 -0.37
N ASP A 206 20.02 17.33 0.03
CA ASP A 206 18.71 16.68 0.15
C ASP A 206 18.10 16.39 -1.23
N ILE A 207 18.25 17.29 -2.20
CA ILE A 207 17.76 17.12 -3.58
C ILE A 207 18.49 16.00 -4.30
N ARG A 208 19.80 15.84 -4.08
CA ARG A 208 20.57 14.68 -4.59
C ARG A 208 20.02 13.34 -4.12
N GLN A 209 19.28 13.34 -3.01
CA GLN A 209 18.65 12.14 -2.45
C GLN A 209 17.22 11.93 -2.97
N VAL A 210 16.69 12.84 -3.78
CA VAL A 210 15.37 12.69 -4.39
C VAL A 210 15.45 11.62 -5.48
N SER A 211 14.51 10.67 -5.43
CA SER A 211 14.38 9.67 -6.47
C SER A 211 13.66 10.24 -7.69
N PRO A 212 14.22 10.16 -8.91
CA PRO A 212 13.57 10.62 -10.14
C PRO A 212 12.40 9.70 -10.53
N ASN A 213 12.40 8.46 -10.04
CA ASN A 213 11.31 7.50 -10.26
C ASN A 213 10.25 7.68 -9.18
N PHE A 214 9.55 8.80 -9.27
CA PHE A 214 8.40 9.09 -8.43
C PHE A 214 7.27 8.12 -8.75
N GLN A 215 6.83 7.36 -7.74
CA GLN A 215 5.43 7.20 -7.38
C GLN A 215 5.33 6.43 -6.05
N THR A 216 5.27 7.16 -4.92
CA THR A 216 4.84 6.60 -3.62
C THR A 216 3.33 6.35 -3.59
N SER A 217 2.59 6.80 -4.60
CA SER A 217 1.14 6.60 -4.76
C SER A 217 0.73 5.14 -4.60
N GLY A 218 1.56 4.20 -5.09
CA GLY A 218 1.35 2.77 -4.90
C GLY A 218 1.42 2.35 -3.43
N VAL A 219 2.45 2.78 -2.71
CA VAL A 219 2.66 2.48 -1.29
C VAL A 219 1.64 3.19 -0.40
N GLU A 220 1.27 4.43 -0.72
CA GLU A 220 0.20 5.17 -0.05
C GLU A 220 -1.16 4.50 -0.24
N SER A 221 -1.47 4.06 -1.48
CA SER A 221 -2.66 3.27 -1.77
C SER A 221 -2.67 1.97 -0.97
N PHE A 222 -1.51 1.32 -0.83
CA PHE A 222 -1.37 0.13 0.00
C PHE A 222 -1.62 0.43 1.49
N HIS A 223 -1.12 1.54 2.02
CA HIS A 223 -1.37 1.94 3.41
C HIS A 223 -2.86 2.19 3.73
N ALA A 224 -3.65 2.63 2.74
CA ALA A 224 -5.10 2.69 2.86
C ALA A 224 -5.74 1.30 2.97
N ILE A 225 -5.20 0.29 2.29
CA ILE A 225 -5.64 -1.10 2.39
C ILE A 225 -5.25 -1.69 3.75
N ILE A 226 -4.04 -1.42 4.26
CA ILE A 226 -3.67 -1.83 5.63
C ILE A 226 -4.68 -1.28 6.64
N ASN A 227 -5.21 -0.06 6.49
CA ASN A 227 -6.21 0.49 7.41
C ASN A 227 -7.50 -0.34 7.45
N ARG A 228 -7.83 -1.06 6.38
CA ARG A 228 -8.98 -1.97 6.34
C ARG A 228 -8.71 -3.25 7.10
N PHE A 229 -7.55 -3.88 6.90
CA PHE A 229 -7.24 -5.19 7.49
C PHE A 229 -6.66 -5.11 8.90
N ALA A 230 -5.87 -4.07 9.18
CA ALA A 230 -5.26 -3.76 10.46
C ALA A 230 -5.50 -2.27 10.79
N PRO A 231 -6.76 -1.90 11.12
CA PRO A 231 -7.08 -0.54 11.52
C PRO A 231 -6.31 -0.19 12.79
N LYS A 232 -5.81 1.05 12.84
CA LYS A 232 -5.11 1.57 14.01
C LYS A 232 -5.93 1.33 15.28
N ALA A 233 -7.22 1.70 15.28
CA ALA A 233 -8.10 1.64 16.46
C ALA A 233 -8.23 0.27 17.16
N LEU A 234 -7.74 -0.83 16.59
CA LEU A 234 -7.81 -2.17 17.17
C LEU A 234 -6.42 -2.67 17.56
N SER A 235 -6.35 -3.36 18.70
CA SER A 235 -5.14 -4.08 19.11
C SER A 235 -5.09 -5.47 18.49
N PHE A 236 -3.90 -5.91 18.12
CA PHE A 236 -3.64 -7.24 17.57
C PHE A 236 -2.40 -7.83 18.24
N SER A 237 -2.31 -9.16 18.31
CA SER A 237 -1.04 -9.82 18.58
C SER A 237 -0.03 -9.52 17.47
N SER A 238 1.27 -9.66 17.73
CA SER A 238 2.31 -9.46 16.71
C SER A 238 2.07 -10.32 15.47
N ALA A 239 1.83 -11.61 15.67
CA ALA A 239 1.51 -12.55 14.58
C ALA A 239 0.19 -12.21 13.88
N GLY A 240 -0.81 -11.72 14.62
CA GLY A 240 -2.08 -11.27 14.05
C GLY A 240 -1.93 -10.01 13.19
N MET A 241 -1.09 -9.07 13.62
CA MET A 241 -0.75 -7.87 12.86
C MET A 241 0.00 -8.23 11.58
N GLU A 242 1.02 -9.07 11.66
CA GLU A 242 1.80 -9.53 10.52
C GLU A 242 0.92 -10.21 9.47
N ALA A 243 0.04 -11.13 9.89
CA ALA A 243 -0.88 -11.80 8.96
C ALA A 243 -1.88 -10.83 8.33
N ARG A 244 -2.40 -9.84 9.07
CA ARG A 244 -3.33 -8.84 8.52
C ARG A 244 -2.65 -7.90 7.53
N CYS A 245 -1.41 -7.48 7.79
CA CYS A 245 -0.60 -6.72 6.84
C CYS A 245 -0.29 -7.53 5.58
N THR A 246 -0.01 -8.82 5.76
CA THR A 246 0.23 -9.76 4.67
C THR A 246 -1.03 -9.97 3.82
N LEU A 247 -2.21 -10.11 4.44
CA LEU A 247 -3.49 -10.14 3.74
C LEU A 247 -3.76 -8.86 2.96
N ALA A 248 -3.43 -7.71 3.53
CA ALA A 248 -3.51 -6.45 2.80
C ALA A 248 -2.61 -6.47 1.56
N ALA A 249 -1.39 -7.05 1.66
CA ALA A 249 -0.44 -7.13 0.54
C ALA A 249 -0.95 -8.07 -0.55
N LEU A 250 -1.51 -9.23 -0.18
CA LEU A 250 -2.19 -10.14 -1.10
C LEU A 250 -3.35 -9.43 -1.82
N HIS A 251 -4.21 -8.73 -1.07
CA HIS A 251 -5.32 -7.96 -1.64
C HIS A 251 -4.83 -6.87 -2.58
N TYR A 252 -3.79 -6.12 -2.20
CA TYR A 252 -3.20 -5.10 -3.05
C TYR A 252 -2.65 -5.70 -4.35
N ASN A 253 -1.87 -6.78 -4.24
CA ASN A 253 -1.26 -7.44 -5.38
C ASN A 253 -2.31 -7.98 -6.34
N GLU A 254 -3.43 -8.51 -5.85
CA GLU A 254 -4.53 -8.91 -6.72
C GLU A 254 -5.19 -7.71 -7.43
N ASN A 255 -5.29 -6.56 -6.76
CA ASN A 255 -6.19 -5.47 -7.17
C ASN A 255 -5.52 -4.18 -7.69
N ALA A 256 -4.19 -4.06 -7.64
CA ALA A 256 -3.48 -2.84 -8.05
C ALA A 256 -3.62 -2.55 -9.55
N GLY A 257 -3.51 -3.59 -10.37
CA GLY A 257 -3.56 -3.55 -11.83
C GLY A 257 -4.95 -3.77 -12.45
N ARG A 258 -6.04 -3.48 -11.72
CA ARG A 258 -7.41 -3.67 -12.25
C ARG A 258 -7.67 -2.77 -13.46
N ASP A 259 -8.20 -3.38 -14.51
CA ASP A 259 -8.66 -2.67 -15.71
C ASP A 259 -9.72 -1.62 -15.39
N GLN A 260 -9.84 -0.65 -16.29
CA GLN A 260 -10.99 0.26 -16.30
C GLN A 260 -12.29 -0.52 -16.57
N ALA A 261 -13.33 -0.17 -15.83
CA ALA A 261 -14.68 -0.65 -16.03
C ALA A 261 -15.23 -0.07 -17.34
N VAL A 262 -15.99 -0.88 -18.06
CA VAL A 262 -16.66 -0.48 -19.30
C VAL A 262 -18.18 -0.51 -19.14
N THR A 263 -18.89 0.24 -19.97
CA THR A 263 -20.36 0.16 -20.10
C THR A 263 -20.76 -1.15 -20.78
N LYS A 264 -22.08 -1.43 -20.86
CA LYS A 264 -22.58 -2.58 -21.64
C LYS A 264 -22.22 -2.49 -23.13
N ALA A 265 -21.97 -1.27 -23.64
CA ALA A 265 -21.55 -1.03 -25.01
C ALA A 265 -20.02 -1.10 -25.20
N GLY A 266 -19.25 -1.38 -24.15
CA GLY A 266 -17.78 -1.49 -24.21
C GLY A 266 -17.03 -0.17 -23.98
N GLU A 267 -17.73 0.92 -23.66
CA GLU A 267 -17.11 2.24 -23.50
C GLU A 267 -16.47 2.43 -22.11
N PRO A 268 -15.27 3.04 -22.01
CA PRO A 268 -14.61 3.28 -20.73
C PRO A 268 -15.44 4.16 -19.78
N ARG A 269 -15.55 3.75 -18.52
CA ARG A 269 -16.29 4.49 -17.48
C ARG A 269 -15.37 5.43 -16.70
N TRP A 270 -15.88 6.62 -16.44
CA TRP A 270 -15.22 7.68 -15.69
C TRP A 270 -16.11 8.15 -14.54
N GLN A 271 -15.49 8.65 -13.47
CA GLN A 271 -16.17 9.32 -12.37
C GLN A 271 -15.52 10.68 -12.11
N LEU A 272 -16.34 11.66 -11.72
CA LEU A 272 -15.84 12.93 -11.22
C LEU A 272 -15.45 12.75 -9.75
N ASN A 273 -14.21 13.12 -9.44
CA ASN A 273 -13.68 13.13 -8.09
C ASN A 273 -13.54 14.58 -7.64
N MET A 274 -14.40 14.97 -6.70
CA MET A 274 -14.47 16.31 -6.14
C MET A 274 -13.40 16.47 -5.05
N PRO A 275 -12.75 17.64 -4.92
CA PRO A 275 -11.88 17.93 -3.80
C PRO A 275 -12.64 17.79 -2.48
N LYS A 276 -12.06 17.10 -1.48
CA LYS A 276 -12.70 16.90 -0.17
C LYS A 276 -13.05 18.21 0.55
N ALA A 277 -12.31 19.28 0.27
CA ALA A 277 -12.54 20.60 0.85
C ALA A 277 -13.70 21.38 0.20
N GLY A 278 -14.34 20.83 -0.84
CA GLY A 278 -15.47 21.45 -1.55
C GLY A 278 -15.07 22.62 -2.45
N THR A 279 -13.84 23.11 -2.36
CA THR A 279 -13.27 24.16 -3.21
C THR A 279 -12.17 23.58 -4.10
N GLY A 280 -12.25 23.83 -5.41
CA GLY A 280 -11.27 23.42 -6.42
C GLY A 280 -11.88 22.69 -7.61
N ASP A 281 -11.07 22.53 -8.66
CA ASP A 281 -11.49 21.89 -9.90
C ASP A 281 -11.73 20.38 -9.72
N CYS A 282 -12.73 19.87 -10.46
CA CYS A 282 -13.05 18.45 -10.47
C CYS A 282 -12.00 17.69 -11.26
N THR A 283 -11.60 16.52 -10.75
CA THR A 283 -10.73 15.61 -11.51
C THR A 283 -11.53 14.44 -12.08
N VAL A 284 -11.33 14.13 -13.35
CA VAL A 284 -11.95 12.97 -14.00
C VAL A 284 -11.05 11.75 -13.74
N VAL A 285 -11.59 10.71 -13.12
CA VAL A 285 -10.83 9.50 -12.74
C VAL A 285 -11.47 8.27 -13.38
N ALA A 286 -10.64 7.39 -13.93
CA ALA A 286 -11.09 6.12 -14.49
C ALA A 286 -11.72 5.25 -13.38
N ILE A 287 -12.92 4.73 -13.62
CA ILE A 287 -13.55 3.76 -12.70
C ILE A 287 -12.90 2.41 -12.98
N LYS A 288 -12.24 1.81 -11.99
CA LYS A 288 -11.70 0.44 -12.11
C LYS A 288 -12.80 -0.61 -11.94
N LYS A 289 -12.64 -1.79 -12.56
CA LYS A 289 -13.51 -2.96 -12.32
C LYS A 289 -13.59 -3.29 -10.81
N PRO A 290 -14.69 -3.89 -10.31
CA PRO A 290 -14.81 -4.26 -8.90
C PRO A 290 -13.61 -5.08 -8.40
N PRO A 291 -13.20 -4.92 -7.13
CA PRO A 291 -12.11 -5.70 -6.59
C PRO A 291 -12.46 -7.18 -6.54
N THR A 292 -11.47 -8.02 -6.83
CA THR A 292 -11.56 -9.46 -6.67
C THR A 292 -10.89 -9.85 -5.35
N TYR A 293 -11.25 -11.03 -4.85
CA TYR A 293 -10.80 -11.56 -3.57
C TYR A 293 -10.26 -12.99 -3.71
N SER A 294 -10.11 -13.47 -4.94
CA SER A 294 -9.87 -14.88 -5.22
C SER A 294 -8.48 -15.33 -4.76
N ALA A 295 -7.48 -14.47 -4.81
CA ALA A 295 -6.09 -14.82 -4.52
C ALA A 295 -5.84 -15.16 -3.05
N TYR A 296 -6.75 -14.75 -2.14
CA TYR A 296 -6.62 -14.98 -0.71
C TYR A 296 -7.89 -15.43 0.00
N ILE A 297 -9.09 -15.36 -0.62
CA ILE A 297 -10.31 -16.01 -0.09
C ILE A 297 -10.44 -17.45 -0.60
N LEU A 298 -10.08 -17.75 -1.86
CA LEU A 298 -10.19 -19.14 -2.37
C LEU A 298 -9.15 -20.08 -1.77
N ALA A 299 -8.07 -19.55 -1.19
CA ALA A 299 -7.09 -20.34 -0.47
C ALA A 299 -7.62 -20.98 0.84
N PHE A 300 -8.86 -20.68 1.21
CA PHE A 300 -9.48 -21.12 2.47
C PHE A 300 -10.82 -21.82 2.28
N LYS A 301 -11.12 -22.31 1.07
CA LYS A 301 -12.17 -23.33 0.93
C LYS A 301 -11.61 -24.63 1.51
N PHE A 302 -11.90 -24.87 2.78
CA PHE A 302 -11.73 -26.17 3.45
C PHE A 302 -12.73 -27.19 2.91
#